data_AF-A0AB73KQK7-F1
#
_entry.id   AF-A0AB73KQK7-F1
#
_cell.length_a   1.000
_cell.length_b   1.000
_cell.length_c   1.000
_cell.angle_alpha   90.00
_cell.angle_beta   90.00
_cell.angle_gamma   90.00
#
_symmetry.space_group_name_H-M   'P 1'
#
loop_
_entity.id
_entity.type
_entity.pdbx_description
1 polymer ?
#
loop_
_entity_poly.entity_id
_entity_poly.type
_entity_poly.pdbx_seq_one_letter_code
_entity_poly.pdbx_strand_id
1 'polypeptide(L)' 'MGVLVKGDCVEAASLLDRTGVRDSKDPAGPVVAFNFEAWSAFVADVKRDAFRAV' A
#
# COMPACT_ATOMS: atom_id res chain seq x y z
N MET A 1 -23.11 18.04 2.98
CA MET A 1 -23.44 17.52 1.62
C MET A 1 -22.13 17.33 0.88
N GLY A 2 -21.65 16.09 0.77
CA GLY A 2 -20.35 15.78 0.18
C GLY A 2 -19.76 14.53 0.83
N VAL A 3 -20.14 13.37 0.30
CA VAL A 3 -19.52 12.08 0.63
C VAL A 3 -18.10 12.10 0.08
N LEU A 4 -17.09 11.95 0.93
CA LEU A 4 -15.80 11.43 0.52
C LEU A 4 -15.78 9.97 0.95
N VAL A 5 -15.66 9.08 -0.03
CA VAL A 5 -15.71 7.62 0.14
C VAL A 5 -14.78 7.15 1.27
N LYS A 6 -15.35 6.57 2.33
CA LYS A 6 -14.60 5.85 3.37
C LYS A 6 -14.35 4.44 2.84
N GLY A 7 -13.09 4.08 2.59
CA GLY A 7 -12.70 2.70 2.30
C GLY A 7 -11.38 2.64 1.56
N ASP A 8 -10.26 2.76 2.29
CA ASP A 8 -8.93 2.49 1.76
C ASP A 8 -8.92 1.06 1.22
N CYS A 9 -8.94 0.88 -0.11
CA CYS A 9 -8.98 -0.45 -0.73
C CYS A 9 -7.72 -1.28 -0.47
N VAL A 10 -6.67 -0.63 0.02
CA VAL A 10 -5.42 -1.25 0.50
C VAL A 10 -5.00 -0.53 1.77
N GLU A 11 -4.46 -1.26 2.74
CA GLU A 11 -3.92 -0.70 3.97
C GLU A 11 -2.48 -1.17 4.17
N ALA A 12 -1.65 -0.28 4.73
CA ALA A 12 -0.23 -0.52 4.97
C ALA A 12 0.11 -0.32 6.44
N ALA A 13 0.96 -1.20 6.98
CA ALA A 13 1.44 -1.13 8.35
C ALA A 13 2.96 -1.31 8.41
N SER A 14 3.62 -0.40 9.14
CA SER A 14 5.03 -0.55 9.50
C SER A 14 5.16 -1.60 10.60
N LEU A 15 5.96 -2.63 10.35
CA LEU A 15 6.35 -3.67 11.30
C LEU A 15 7.82 -3.46 11.69
N LEU A 16 8.37 -4.34 12.54
CA LEU A 16 9.73 -4.21 13.05
C LEU A 16 10.80 -4.20 11.94
N ASP A 17 10.65 -5.04 10.92
CA ASP A 17 11.64 -5.28 9.87
C ASP A 17 11.11 -5.02 8.45
N ARG A 18 9.83 -4.68 8.31
CA ARG A 18 9.13 -4.66 7.02
C ARG A 18 7.89 -3.78 7.03
N THR A 19 7.38 -3.48 5.84
CA THR A 19 6.05 -2.91 5.63
C THR A 19 5.13 -3.98 5.08
N GLY A 20 4.03 -4.26 5.78
CA GLY A 20 2.97 -5.15 5.30
C GLY A 20 1.88 -4.36 4.57
N VAL A 21 1.43 -4.86 3.43
CA VAL A 21 0.32 -4.30 2.63
C VAL A 21 -0.71 -5.40 2.38
N ARG A 22 -1.99 -5.10 2.56
CA ARG A 22 -3.09 -6.02 2.25
C ARG A 22 -4.31 -5.30 1.69
N ASP A 23 -5.22 -6.08 1.11
CA ASP A 23 -6.55 -5.60 0.77
C ASP A 23 -7.39 -5.48 2.05
N SER A 24 -7.82 -4.26 2.37
CA SER A 24 -8.65 -4.00 3.55
C SER A 24 -10.01 -4.71 3.47
N LYS A 25 -10.47 -5.06 2.26
CA LYS A 25 -11.73 -5.76 2.00
C LYS A 25 -11.62 -7.28 2.18
N ASP A 26 -10.40 -7.81 2.20
CA ASP A 26 -10.12 -9.20 2.53
C ASP A 26 -9.05 -9.30 3.63
N PRO A 27 -9.39 -9.02 4.90
CA PRO A 27 -8.43 -9.07 6.01
C PRO A 27 -7.80 -10.44 6.24
N ALA A 28 -8.45 -11.52 5.77
CA ALA A 28 -7.94 -12.89 5.83
C ALA A 28 -7.10 -13.25 4.59
N GLY A 29 -7.07 -12.37 3.60
CA GLY A 29 -6.33 -12.54 2.36
C GLY A 29 -4.81 -12.39 2.54
N PRO A 30 -4.06 -12.55 1.43
CA PRO A 30 -2.61 -12.48 1.47
C PRO A 30 -2.07 -11.10 1.87
N VAL A 31 -0.96 -11.10 2.60
CA VAL A 31 -0.18 -9.89 2.93
C VAL A 31 1.07 -9.86 2.06
N VAL A 32 1.29 -8.76 1.35
CA VAL A 32 2.56 -8.48 0.66
C VAL A 32 3.49 -7.77 1.63
N ALA A 33 4.70 -8.30 1.84
CA ALA A 33 5.68 -7.73 2.74
C ALA A 33 6.89 -7.17 1.99
N PHE A 34 7.22 -5.91 2.25
CA PHE A 34 8.38 -5.22 1.71
C PHE A 34 9.42 -5.01 2.80
N ASN A 35 10.71 -5.20 2.53
CA ASN A 35 11.72 -4.60 3.40
C ASN A 35 11.66 -3.06 3.31
N PHE A 36 12.32 -2.35 4.23
CA PHE A 36 12.24 -0.88 4.28
C PHE A 36 12.75 -0.17 3.01
N GLU A 37 13.81 -0.70 2.39
CA GLU A 37 14.38 -0.12 1.17
C GLU A 37 13.41 -0.23 -0.01
N ALA A 38 12.85 -1.43 -0.22
CA ALA A 38 11.89 -1.70 -1.29
C ALA A 38 10.61 -0.88 -1.11
N TRP A 39 10.10 -0.74 0.12
CA TRP A 39 8.94 0.12 0.40
C TRP A 39 9.23 1.58 0.08
N SER A 40 10.39 2.08 0.47
CA SER A 40 10.80 3.47 0.24
C SER A 40 10.96 3.77 -1.25
N ALA A 41 11.60 2.86 -1.99
CA ALA A 41 11.73 2.94 -3.45
C ALA A 41 10.35 2.93 -4.14
N PHE A 42 9.49 1.98 -3.78
CA PHE A 42 8.12 1.89 -4.30
C PHE A 42 7.33 3.20 -4.11
N VAL A 43 7.31 3.75 -2.90
CA VAL A 43 6.59 5.01 -2.62
C VAL A 43 7.18 6.18 -3.41
N ALA A 44 8.51 6.24 -3.54
CA ALA A 44 9.17 7.28 -4.31
C ALA A 44 8.80 7.20 -5.81
N ASP A 45 8.70 5.99 -6.35
CA ASP A 45 8.35 5.75 -7.76
C ASP A 45 6.87 6.01 -8.04
N VAL A 46 5.97 5.67 -7.11
CA VAL A 46 4.56 6.08 -7.16
C VAL A 46 4.44 7.61 -7.20
N LYS A 47 5.17 8.33 -6.34
CA LYS A 47 5.18 9.81 -6.33
C LYS A 47 5.70 10.42 -7.62
N ARG A 48 6.57 9.71 -8.33
CA ARG A 48 7.12 10.12 -9.63
C ARG A 48 6.24 9.71 -10.82
N ASP A 49 5.10 9.05 -10.57
CA ASP A 49 4.24 8.50 -11.62
C ASP A 49 4.99 7.49 -12.53
N ALA A 50 5.89 6.71 -11.94
CA ALA A 50 6.73 5.77 -12.69
C ALA A 50 5.99 4.49 -13.11
N PHE A 51 4.83 4.19 -12.50
CA PHE A 51 4.01 3.03 -12.79
C PHE A 51 2.75 3.46 -13.55
N ARG A 52 2.88 3.73 -14.85
CA ARG A 52 1.71 3.99 -15.69
C ARG A 52 1.00 2.69 -16.04
N ALA A 53 -0.33 2.71 -15.97
CA ALA A 53 -1.13 1.64 -16.54
C ALA A 53 -0.88 1.59 -18.06
N VAL A 54 -0.52 0.42 -18.56
CA VAL A 54 -0.42 0.12 -19.99
C VAL A 54 -1.82 0.01 -20.58
#